data_AF-A0A7V5SU65-F1
#
_entry.id   AF-A0A7V5SU65-F1
#
_cell.length_a   1.000
_cell.length_b   1.000
_cell.length_c   1.000
_cell.angle_alpha   90.00
_cell.angle_beta   90.00
_cell.angle_gamma   90.00
#
_symmetry.space_group_name_H-M   'P 1'
#
loop_
_entity.id
_entity.type
_entity.pdbx_description
1 polymer ?
#
loop_
_entity_poly.entity_id
_entity_poly.type
_entity_poly.pdbx_seq_one_letter_code
_entity_poly.pdbx_strand_id
1 'polypeptide(L)'
;MNFFDQDWNFKCGKWHFGTPCPHGPPLFEPPFLLGPKLLKSANQLLILWAISENTDGITGYNLQKKFGISDPSKPNSTIYRTLRKLENEGYLNVEEKIESGRVQKIYKITEKGIKFMDSLRTEIQNKIFYFVPPESFEFPFIFKFRGNFIKNIINNIKTIHEIKILIQNIEDILLNTKERLQYKLNYTEQILSELTNFKSKLEKISNSEFNSKLLDEFLEILKF
;
A
#
# COMPACT_ATOMS: atom_id res chain seq x y z
N MET A 1 -27.97 15.35 -28.92
CA MET A 1 -28.46 16.45 -28.06
C MET A 1 -27.70 16.31 -26.75
N ASN A 2 -26.66 17.13 -26.58
CA ASN A 2 -25.65 16.97 -25.54
C ASN A 2 -26.15 17.55 -24.21
N PHE A 3 -25.98 16.80 -23.13
CA PHE A 3 -26.44 17.11 -21.78
C PHE A 3 -25.24 17.41 -20.84
N PHE A 4 -24.28 18.17 -21.36
CA PHE A 4 -23.11 18.63 -20.61
C PHE A 4 -22.87 20.11 -20.93
N ASP A 5 -23.67 20.97 -20.30
CA ASP A 5 -23.38 22.39 -20.11
C ASP A 5 -23.85 22.76 -18.71
N GLN A 6 -22.96 22.60 -17.73
CA GLN A 6 -23.04 23.34 -16.46
C GLN A 6 -21.69 23.99 -16.23
N ASP A 7 -21.66 25.29 -16.50
CA ASP A 7 -20.60 26.23 -16.18
C ASP A 7 -20.29 26.22 -14.68
N TRP A 8 -19.18 25.59 -14.29
CA TRP A 8 -18.56 25.81 -12.99
C TRP A 8 -17.65 27.04 -13.04
N ASN A 9 -18.25 28.22 -13.18
CA ASN A 9 -17.57 29.50 -13.05
C ASN A 9 -17.36 29.86 -11.56
N PHE A 10 -16.35 29.28 -10.92
CA PHE A 10 -15.82 29.82 -9.66
C PHE A 10 -15.03 31.10 -9.95
N LYS A 11 -15.71 32.24 -9.88
CA LYS A 11 -15.07 33.56 -9.77
C LYS A 11 -14.33 33.64 -8.44
N CYS A 12 -13.04 33.32 -8.41
CA CYS A 12 -12.15 33.76 -7.34
C CYS A 12 -11.96 35.27 -7.46
N GLY A 13 -12.72 36.03 -6.67
CA GLY A 13 -12.53 37.46 -6.49
C GLY A 13 -11.13 37.77 -5.98
N LYS A 14 -10.60 38.95 -6.35
CA LYS A 14 -9.34 39.50 -5.82
C LYS A 14 -9.46 39.67 -4.31
N TRP A 15 -8.68 38.93 -3.54
CA TRP A 15 -8.59 39.09 -2.08
C TRP A 15 -7.34 39.88 -1.70
N HIS A 16 -7.56 40.99 -1.00
CA HIS A 16 -6.55 41.73 -0.29
C HIS A 16 -6.03 40.92 0.90
N PHE A 17 -4.74 41.06 1.18
CA PHE A 17 -4.01 40.47 2.32
C PHE A 17 -4.76 40.68 3.65
N GLY A 18 -4.92 39.63 4.49
CA GLY A 18 -5.13 39.89 5.92
C GLY A 18 -5.68 38.80 6.84
N THR A 19 -6.26 37.69 6.37
CA THR A 19 -6.76 36.66 7.32
C THR A 19 -6.50 35.23 6.81
N PRO A 20 -5.84 34.37 7.62
CA PRO A 20 -5.71 32.95 7.28
C PRO A 20 -7.10 32.30 7.30
N CYS A 21 -7.42 31.55 6.25
CA CYS A 21 -8.64 30.76 6.19
C CYS A 21 -8.75 29.88 7.44
N PRO A 22 -9.94 29.77 8.06
CA PRO A 22 -10.18 28.71 9.02
C PRO A 22 -9.95 27.39 8.28
N HIS A 23 -8.91 26.66 8.69
CA HIS A 23 -8.66 25.32 8.18
C HIS A 23 -9.95 24.53 8.36
N GLY A 24 -10.59 24.14 7.25
CA GLY A 24 -11.67 23.17 7.30
C GLY A 24 -11.19 21.94 8.09
N PRO A 25 -12.10 21.23 8.77
CA PRO A 25 -11.72 20.00 9.47
C PRO A 25 -10.90 19.14 8.50
N PRO A 26 -9.77 18.56 8.95
CA PRO A 26 -8.90 17.82 8.07
C PRO A 26 -9.75 16.82 7.30
N LEU A 27 -9.76 16.96 5.96
CA LEU A 27 -10.31 15.95 5.07
C LEU A 27 -9.72 14.64 5.56
N PHE A 28 -10.60 13.76 6.03
CA PHE A 28 -10.30 12.45 6.61
C PHE A 28 -9.17 11.82 5.79
N GLU A 29 -7.92 11.98 6.24
CA GLU A 29 -6.82 11.28 5.63
C GLU A 29 -7.15 9.82 5.90
N PRO A 30 -7.41 8.98 4.88
CA PRO A 30 -7.58 7.56 5.14
C PRO A 30 -6.36 7.17 5.97
N PRO A 31 -6.52 6.47 7.10
CA PRO A 31 -5.40 6.16 7.97
C PRO A 31 -4.37 5.47 7.09
N PHE A 32 -3.32 6.20 6.71
CA PHE A 32 -2.22 5.61 5.97
C PHE A 32 -1.60 4.68 7.01
N LEU A 33 -2.02 3.42 6.97
CA LEU A 33 -1.73 2.34 7.91
C LEU A 33 -0.22 2.05 8.04
N LEU A 34 0.62 2.82 7.36
CA LEU A 34 2.05 2.72 7.29
C LEU A 34 2.65 4.06 7.76
N GLY A 35 3.12 4.13 9.01
CA GLY A 35 3.80 5.33 9.51
C GLY A 35 5.03 5.72 8.66
N PRO A 36 5.54 6.96 8.77
CA PRO A 36 6.61 7.48 7.89
C PRO A 36 7.86 6.60 7.83
N LYS A 37 8.18 5.93 8.94
CA LYS A 37 9.30 4.97 9.02
C LYS A 37 9.06 3.73 8.16
N LEU A 38 7.84 3.21 8.13
CA LEU A 38 7.49 2.02 7.37
C LEU A 38 7.43 2.32 5.86
N LEU A 39 6.89 3.48 5.47
CA LEU A 39 6.95 3.96 4.09
C LEU A 39 8.39 4.11 3.59
N LYS A 40 9.29 4.62 4.44
CA LYS A 40 10.72 4.70 4.13
C LYS A 40 11.33 3.33 3.92
N SER A 41 11.11 2.36 4.80
CA SER A 41 11.59 0.99 4.65
C SER A 41 11.03 0.33 3.40
N ALA A 42 9.74 0.52 3.11
CA ALA A 42 9.07 -0.03 1.92
C ALA A 42 9.67 0.55 0.63
N ASN A 43 9.92 1.86 0.58
CA ASN A 43 10.56 2.50 -0.57
C ASN A 43 11.99 1.98 -0.78
N GLN A 44 12.78 1.83 0.29
CA GLN A 44 14.11 1.25 0.21
C GLN A 44 14.09 -0.20 -0.28
N LEU A 45 13.12 -1.01 0.18
CA LEU A 45 12.92 -2.39 -0.27
C LEU A 45 12.60 -2.44 -1.77
N LEU A 46 11.67 -1.60 -2.24
CA LEU A 46 11.27 -1.55 -3.66
C LEU A 46 12.46 -1.17 -4.56
N ILE A 47 13.24 -0.16 -4.17
CA ILE A 47 14.42 0.27 -4.91
C ILE A 47 15.47 -0.84 -4.99
N LEU A 48 15.81 -1.47 -3.86
CA LEU A 48 16.80 -2.56 -3.82
C LEU A 48 16.32 -3.77 -4.64
N TRP A 49 15.04 -4.10 -4.55
CA TRP A 49 14.44 -5.17 -5.33
C TRP A 49 14.53 -4.90 -6.84
N ALA A 50 14.15 -3.71 -7.29
CA ALA A 50 14.23 -3.32 -8.69
C ALA A 50 15.66 -3.36 -9.24
N ILE A 51 16.67 -3.01 -8.42
CA ILE A 51 18.09 -3.12 -8.78
C ILE A 51 18.50 -4.60 -8.84
N SER A 52 18.07 -5.43 -7.89
CA SER A 52 18.43 -6.85 -7.83
C SER A 52 17.94 -7.68 -9.02
N GLU A 53 16.83 -7.26 -9.66
CA GLU A 53 16.33 -7.90 -10.87
C GLU A 53 17.22 -7.66 -12.11
N ASN A 54 18.08 -6.64 -12.07
CA ASN A 54 18.94 -6.25 -13.19
C ASN A 54 20.40 -6.57 -12.85
N THR A 55 20.86 -7.77 -13.21
CA THR A 55 22.23 -8.24 -12.95
C THR A 55 23.30 -7.34 -13.55
N ASP A 56 23.02 -6.75 -14.72
CA ASP A 56 23.94 -5.85 -15.42
C ASP A 56 23.97 -4.43 -14.82
N GLY A 57 23.10 -4.19 -13.83
CA GLY A 57 22.89 -2.91 -13.17
C GLY A 57 21.81 -2.07 -13.83
N ILE A 58 21.38 -1.01 -13.14
CA ILE A 58 20.31 -0.13 -13.60
C ILE A 58 20.68 1.33 -13.35
N THR A 59 20.27 2.23 -14.25
CA THR A 59 20.45 3.66 -14.08
C THR A 59 19.32 4.25 -13.24
N GLY A 60 19.59 5.36 -12.54
CA GLY A 60 18.55 6.06 -11.76
C GLY A 60 17.36 6.53 -12.62
N TYR A 61 17.61 6.87 -13.88
CA TYR A 61 16.57 7.23 -14.84
C TYR A 61 15.67 6.03 -15.20
N ASN A 62 16.26 4.88 -15.51
CA ASN A 62 15.50 3.66 -15.79
C ASN A 62 14.70 3.21 -14.57
N LEU A 63 15.24 3.41 -13.37
CA LEU A 63 14.54 3.15 -12.11
C LEU A 63 13.30 4.03 -11.96
N GLN A 64 13.39 5.33 -12.24
CA GLN A 64 12.25 6.25 -12.22
C GLN A 64 11.15 5.84 -13.22
N LYS A 65 11.57 5.45 -14.44
CA LYS A 65 10.65 4.96 -15.47
C LYS A 65 9.93 3.69 -15.03
N LYS A 66 10.63 2.74 -14.39
CA LYS A 66 10.05 1.49 -13.85
C LYS A 66 8.95 1.77 -12.82
N PHE A 67 9.10 2.78 -11.98
CA PHE A 67 8.10 3.14 -10.95
C PHE A 67 6.95 4.01 -11.46
N GLY A 68 6.81 4.20 -12.78
CA GLY A 68 5.67 4.94 -13.35
C GLY A 68 5.63 6.42 -12.94
N ILE A 69 6.78 7.00 -12.59
CA ILE A 69 6.87 8.45 -12.34
C ILE A 69 6.97 9.12 -13.71
N SER A 70 5.80 9.38 -14.29
CA SER A 70 5.61 9.64 -15.72
C SER A 70 6.10 11.00 -16.22
N ASP A 71 6.64 11.85 -15.35
CA ASP A 71 7.15 13.16 -15.75
C ASP A 71 8.69 13.16 -15.80
N PRO A 72 9.31 12.87 -16.96
CA PRO A 72 10.75 12.95 -17.13
C PRO A 72 11.32 14.37 -16.92
N SER A 73 10.47 15.40 -16.86
CA SER A 73 10.88 16.78 -16.54
C SER A 73 11.02 17.02 -15.02
N LYS A 74 10.53 16.10 -14.18
CA LYS A 74 10.58 16.21 -12.72
C LYS A 74 11.32 15.01 -12.11
N PRO A 75 12.66 15.08 -12.01
CA PRO A 75 13.42 14.03 -11.36
C PRO A 75 12.94 13.84 -9.92
N ASN A 76 12.59 12.60 -9.59
CA ASN A 76 12.16 12.27 -8.23
C ASN A 76 13.37 12.34 -7.28
N SER A 77 13.48 13.47 -6.58
CA SER A 77 14.57 13.74 -5.63
C SER A 77 14.66 12.68 -4.53
N THR A 78 13.55 12.03 -4.19
CA THR A 78 13.49 10.98 -3.16
C THR A 78 14.24 9.73 -3.61
N ILE A 79 14.10 9.32 -4.87
CA ILE A 79 14.82 8.16 -5.41
C ILE A 79 16.32 8.42 -5.39
N TYR A 80 16.79 9.56 -5.91
CA TYR A 80 18.22 9.88 -5.92
C TYR A 80 18.82 10.04 -4.53
N ARG A 81 18.09 10.66 -3.59
CA ARG A 81 18.49 10.73 -2.18
C ARG A 81 18.63 9.34 -1.57
N THR A 82 17.70 8.44 -1.90
CA THR A 82 17.71 7.06 -1.40
C THR A 82 18.87 6.27 -2.01
N LEU A 83 19.09 6.37 -3.33
CA LEU A 83 20.23 5.74 -4.01
C LEU A 83 21.57 6.20 -3.44
N ARG A 84 21.77 7.51 -3.28
CA ARG A 84 22.98 8.06 -2.67
C ARG A 84 23.18 7.55 -1.24
N LYS A 85 22.10 7.45 -0.47
CA LYS A 85 22.17 6.89 0.88
C LYS A 85 22.59 5.42 0.86
N LEU A 86 21.98 4.60 0.00
CA LEU A 86 22.27 3.17 -0.13
C LEU A 86 23.70 2.92 -0.65
N GLU A 87 24.19 3.78 -1.56
CA GLU A 87 25.60 3.83 -2.03
C GLU A 87 26.54 4.11 -0.86
N ASN A 88 26.30 5.18 -0.10
CA ASN A 88 27.15 5.55 1.06
C ASN A 88 27.17 4.47 2.16
N GLU A 89 26.08 3.74 2.34
CA GLU A 89 25.98 2.65 3.31
C GLU A 89 26.62 1.33 2.79
N GLY A 90 27.08 1.29 1.53
CA GLY A 90 27.73 0.14 0.90
C GLY A 90 26.78 -0.97 0.46
N TYR A 91 25.48 -0.65 0.32
CA TYR A 91 24.47 -1.59 -0.17
C TYR A 91 24.44 -1.68 -1.70
N LEU A 92 24.95 -0.66 -2.38
CA LEU A 92 25.05 -0.58 -3.83
C LEU A 92 26.50 -0.34 -4.24
N ASN A 93 26.92 -1.01 -5.30
CA ASN A 93 28.11 -0.67 -6.06
C ASN A 93 27.71 0.27 -7.21
N VAL A 94 28.56 1.25 -7.51
CA VAL A 94 28.27 2.28 -8.53
C VAL A 94 29.39 2.30 -9.55
N GLU A 95 29.00 2.13 -10.81
CA GLU A 95 29.88 2.26 -11.97
C GLU A 95 29.46 3.52 -12.75
N GLU A 96 30.44 4.32 -13.17
CA GLU A 96 30.19 5.50 -14.00
C GLU A 96 30.46 5.15 -15.47
N LYS A 97 29.49 5.46 -16.33
CA LYS A 97 29.57 5.24 -17.77
C LYS A 97 29.21 6.52 -18.50
N ILE A 98 30.01 6.91 -19.49
CA ILE A 98 29.70 8.06 -20.33
C ILE A 98 28.85 7.57 -21.51
N GLU A 99 27.62 8.04 -21.59
CA GLU A 99 26.72 7.78 -22.72
C GLU A 99 26.21 9.11 -23.28
N SER A 100 26.41 9.33 -24.58
CA SER A 100 25.99 10.57 -25.27
C SER A 100 26.55 11.85 -24.63
N GLY A 101 27.81 11.81 -24.19
CA GLY A 101 28.48 12.95 -23.55
C GLY A 101 27.98 13.26 -22.13
N ARG A 102 27.14 12.41 -21.54
CA ARG A 102 26.66 12.55 -20.15
C ARG A 102 27.16 11.41 -19.29
N VAL A 103 27.66 11.73 -18.11
CA VAL A 103 28.03 10.75 -17.10
C VAL A 103 26.76 10.14 -16.51
N GLN A 104 26.62 8.82 -16.61
CA GLN A 104 25.54 8.05 -16.03
C GLN A 104 26.07 7.11 -14.96
N LYS A 105 25.36 7.04 -13.83
CA LYS A 105 25.62 6.07 -12.76
C LYS A 105 24.80 4.80 -13.00
N ILE A 106 25.49 3.66 -13.01
CA ILE A 106 24.92 2.31 -13.06
C ILE A 106 25.02 1.71 -11.67
N TYR A 107 23.88 1.35 -11.08
CA TYR A 107 23.79 0.80 -9.73
C TYR A 107 23.65 -0.71 -9.80
N LYS A 108 24.47 -1.42 -9.01
CA LYS A 108 24.41 -2.88 -8.81
C LYS A 108 24.27 -3.19 -7.33
N ILE A 109 23.46 -4.18 -6.96
CA ILE A 109 23.30 -4.57 -5.56
C ILE A 109 24.51 -5.34 -5.06
N THR A 110 24.98 -5.05 -3.85
CA THR A 110 26.08 -5.81 -3.21
C THR A 110 25.53 -6.96 -2.37
N GLU A 111 26.36 -7.91 -1.95
CA GLU A 111 25.95 -8.95 -1.00
C GLU A 111 25.41 -8.36 0.31
N LYS A 112 26.03 -7.26 0.78
CA LYS A 112 25.56 -6.50 1.94
C LYS A 112 24.17 -5.91 1.67
N GLY A 113 23.94 -5.40 0.46
CA GLY A 113 22.64 -4.90 0.00
C GLY A 113 21.56 -5.97 -0.02
N ILE A 114 21.89 -7.19 -0.45
CA ILE A 114 20.95 -8.33 -0.42
C ILE A 114 20.53 -8.66 1.01
N LYS A 115 21.50 -8.78 1.94
CA LYS A 115 21.21 -9.02 3.37
C LYS A 115 20.35 -7.91 3.98
N PHE A 116 20.63 -6.66 3.63
CA PHE A 116 19.83 -5.52 4.10
C PHE A 116 18.41 -5.55 3.51
N MET A 117 18.26 -5.87 2.23
CA MET A 117 16.96 -6.05 1.57
C MET A 117 16.12 -7.12 2.28
N ASP A 118 16.73 -8.25 2.66
CA ASP A 118 16.05 -9.28 3.45
C ASP A 118 15.66 -8.78 4.85
N SER A 119 16.50 -7.98 5.51
CA SER A 119 16.15 -7.37 6.81
C SER A 119 14.97 -6.40 6.71
N LEU A 120 14.91 -5.58 5.66
CA LEU A 120 13.78 -4.68 5.39
C LEU A 120 12.50 -5.47 5.14
N ARG A 121 12.62 -6.59 4.40
CA ARG A 121 11.50 -7.50 4.17
C ARG A 121 10.94 -8.02 5.50
N THR A 122 11.81 -8.49 6.41
CA THR A 122 11.38 -8.94 7.74
C THR A 122 10.79 -7.80 8.58
N GLU A 123 11.37 -6.60 8.55
CA GLU A 123 10.85 -5.44 9.27
C GLU A 123 9.42 -5.09 8.81
N ILE A 124 9.23 -5.02 7.49
CA ILE A 124 7.95 -4.68 6.87
C ILE A 124 6.94 -5.79 7.15
N GLN A 125 7.30 -7.05 6.98
CA GLN A 125 6.42 -8.18 7.27
C GLN A 125 5.96 -8.17 8.73
N ASN A 126 6.88 -8.02 9.68
CA ASN A 126 6.53 -7.99 11.09
C ASN A 126 5.55 -6.85 11.40
N LYS A 127 5.78 -5.66 10.84
CA LYS A 127 4.89 -4.51 11.09
C LYS A 127 3.54 -4.67 10.38
N ILE A 128 3.54 -5.02 9.10
CA ILE A 128 2.32 -5.23 8.30
C ILE A 128 1.47 -6.36 8.90
N PHE A 129 2.09 -7.41 9.44
CA PHE A 129 1.39 -8.51 10.09
C PHE A 129 0.47 -8.06 11.24
N TYR A 130 0.87 -7.02 11.99
CA TYR A 130 0.03 -6.49 13.07
C TYR A 130 -1.13 -5.61 12.58
N PHE A 131 -1.03 -5.02 11.39
CA PHE A 131 -1.96 -3.98 10.92
C PHE A 131 -2.86 -4.39 9.75
N VAL A 132 -2.43 -5.37 8.95
CA VAL A 132 -3.15 -5.75 7.73
C VAL A 132 -3.98 -7.00 8.01
N PRO A 133 -5.33 -6.92 7.88
CA PRO A 133 -6.18 -8.09 7.92
C PRO A 133 -5.68 -9.15 6.94
N PRO A 134 -5.65 -10.45 7.31
CA PRO A 134 -5.25 -11.52 6.41
C PRO A 134 -6.08 -11.54 5.11
N GLU A 135 -7.27 -10.93 5.09
CA GLU A 135 -8.13 -10.84 3.91
C GLU A 135 -7.65 -9.81 2.85
N SER A 136 -6.86 -8.80 3.21
CA SER A 136 -6.27 -7.87 2.24
C SER A 136 -4.98 -8.39 1.58
N PHE A 137 -4.60 -9.65 1.87
CA PHE A 137 -3.49 -10.36 1.24
C PHE A 137 -3.91 -11.09 -0.04
N GLU A 138 -4.79 -10.51 -0.85
CA GLU A 138 -4.95 -10.88 -2.27
C GLU A 138 -3.76 -10.44 -3.13
N PHE A 139 -2.60 -10.10 -2.54
CA PHE A 139 -1.37 -9.97 -3.30
C PHE A 139 -0.79 -11.38 -3.54
N PRO A 140 -0.81 -11.92 -4.77
CA PRO A 140 -0.31 -13.27 -5.10
C PRO A 140 1.18 -13.48 -4.73
N PHE A 141 1.89 -12.38 -4.47
CA PHE A 141 3.25 -12.42 -3.98
C PHE A 141 3.35 -13.01 -2.57
N ILE A 142 2.53 -12.64 -1.59
CA ILE A 142 2.84 -12.94 -0.18
C ILE A 142 2.70 -14.43 0.18
N PHE A 143 1.83 -15.17 -0.52
CA PHE A 143 1.74 -16.63 -0.36
C PHE A 143 3.00 -17.37 -0.83
N LYS A 144 3.66 -16.93 -1.92
CA LYS A 144 4.98 -17.47 -2.33
C LYS A 144 6.08 -17.11 -1.32
N PHE A 145 5.97 -15.97 -0.63
CA PHE A 145 6.96 -15.50 0.34
C PHE A 145 6.92 -16.25 1.68
N ARG A 146 5.79 -16.89 2.04
CA ARG A 146 5.68 -17.70 3.27
C ARG A 146 6.53 -18.97 3.23
N GLY A 147 6.69 -19.61 2.07
CA GLY A 147 7.45 -20.86 1.95
C GLY A 147 8.92 -20.71 2.37
N ASN A 148 9.59 -19.66 1.89
CA ASN A 148 10.99 -19.41 2.23
C ASN A 148 11.18 -18.91 3.68
N PHE A 149 10.23 -18.15 4.21
CA PHE A 149 10.27 -17.68 5.60
C PHE A 149 10.09 -18.82 6.61
N ILE A 150 9.07 -19.66 6.42
CA ILE A 150 8.85 -20.84 7.26
C ILE A 150 10.05 -21.78 7.16
N LYS A 151 10.61 -21.97 5.97
CA LYS A 151 11.83 -22.77 5.79
C LYS A 151 13.02 -22.19 6.58
N ASN A 152 13.21 -20.87 6.58
CA ASN A 152 14.25 -20.22 7.39
C ASN A 152 14.01 -20.32 8.90
N ILE A 153 12.76 -20.21 9.36
CA ILE A 153 12.45 -20.42 10.79
C ILE A 153 12.76 -21.86 11.17
N ILE A 154 12.27 -22.83 10.38
CA ILE A 154 12.50 -24.27 10.61
C ILE A 154 14.00 -24.57 10.67
N ASN A 155 14.80 -24.00 9.75
CA ASN A 155 16.24 -24.21 9.72
C ASN A 155 16.99 -23.66 10.95
N ASN A 156 16.39 -22.74 11.71
CA ASN A 156 17.01 -22.13 12.89
C ASN A 156 16.51 -22.70 14.22
N ILE A 157 15.48 -23.55 14.20
CA ILE A 157 14.97 -24.19 15.41
C ILE A 157 15.90 -25.33 15.82
N LYS A 158 16.35 -25.29 17.08
CA LYS A 158 17.29 -26.26 17.65
C LYS A 158 16.64 -27.15 18.71
N THR A 159 15.50 -26.74 19.25
CA THR A 159 14.84 -27.45 20.36
C THR A 159 13.37 -27.75 20.10
N ILE A 160 12.86 -28.82 20.70
CA ILE A 160 11.44 -29.18 20.65
C ILE A 160 10.56 -28.08 21.27
N HIS A 161 11.08 -27.38 22.28
CA HIS A 161 10.37 -26.28 22.93
C HIS A 161 10.10 -25.12 21.95
N GLU A 162 11.09 -24.74 21.14
CA GLU A 162 10.94 -23.73 20.10
C GLU A 162 9.91 -24.15 19.02
N ILE A 163 9.85 -25.44 18.67
CA ILE A 163 8.82 -25.97 17.76
C ILE A 163 7.43 -25.78 18.36
N LYS A 164 7.24 -26.09 19.65
CA LYS A 164 5.95 -25.93 20.33
C LYS A 164 5.51 -24.46 20.37
N ILE A 165 6.43 -23.54 20.65
CA ILE A 165 6.15 -22.10 20.61
C ILE A 165 5.74 -21.66 19.21
N LEU A 166 6.44 -22.13 18.17
CA LEU A 166 6.09 -21.82 16.78
C LEU A 166 4.68 -22.32 16.44
N ILE A 167 4.34 -23.55 16.82
CA ILE A 167 3.01 -24.13 16.57
C ILE A 167 1.94 -23.31 17.28
N GLN A 168 2.13 -23.00 18.57
CA GLN A 168 1.18 -22.19 19.33
C GLN A 168 0.95 -20.82 18.69
N ASN A 169 2.03 -20.14 18.27
CA ASN A 169 1.91 -18.87 17.58
C ASN A 169 1.12 -19.01 16.28
N ILE A 170 1.33 -20.09 15.51
CA ILE A 170 0.57 -20.34 14.29
C ILE A 170 -0.91 -20.59 14.62
N GLU A 171 -1.21 -21.36 15.65
CA GLU A 171 -2.58 -21.62 16.10
C GLU A 171 -3.29 -20.33 16.51
N ASP A 172 -2.65 -19.48 17.31
CA ASP A 172 -3.21 -18.20 17.75
C ASP A 172 -3.50 -17.29 16.54
N ILE A 173 -2.62 -17.29 15.54
CA ILE A 173 -2.84 -16.53 14.30
C ILE A 173 -4.04 -17.07 13.52
N LEU A 174 -4.16 -18.40 13.41
CA LEU A 174 -5.27 -19.03 12.70
C LEU A 174 -6.60 -18.80 13.44
N LEU A 175 -6.60 -18.86 14.78
CA LEU A 175 -7.78 -18.58 15.61
C LEU A 175 -8.25 -17.14 15.46
N ASN A 176 -7.34 -16.17 15.60
CA ASN A 176 -7.65 -14.76 15.39
C ASN A 176 -8.15 -14.50 13.97
N THR A 177 -7.57 -15.17 12.97
CA THR A 177 -8.03 -15.07 11.57
C THR A 177 -9.45 -15.61 11.42
N LYS A 178 -9.74 -16.77 12.04
CA LYS A 178 -11.08 -17.36 12.03
C LYS A 178 -12.12 -16.42 12.64
N GLU A 179 -11.85 -15.86 13.81
CA GLU A 179 -12.78 -14.95 14.49
C GLU A 179 -13.07 -13.70 13.65
N ARG A 180 -12.05 -13.12 13.02
CA ARG A 180 -12.20 -11.97 12.12
C ARG A 180 -13.05 -12.31 10.89
N LEU A 181 -12.81 -13.47 10.28
CA LEU A 181 -13.60 -13.94 9.14
C LEU A 181 -15.06 -14.18 9.53
N GLN A 182 -15.31 -14.74 10.72
CA GLN A 182 -16.67 -14.92 11.24
C GLN A 182 -17.37 -13.59 11.49
N TYR A 183 -16.68 -12.62 12.08
CA TYR A 183 -17.24 -11.27 12.25
C TYR A 183 -17.60 -10.64 10.90
N LYS A 184 -16.72 -10.73 9.90
CA LYS A 184 -16.98 -10.23 8.54
C LYS A 184 -18.13 -10.94 7.86
N LEU A 185 -18.24 -12.26 8.02
CA LEU A 185 -19.34 -13.04 7.49
C LEU A 185 -20.67 -12.53 8.06
N ASN A 186 -20.77 -12.46 9.39
CA ASN A 186 -21.97 -11.99 10.08
C ASN A 186 -22.35 -10.56 9.64
N TYR A 187 -21.36 -9.69 9.52
CA TYR A 187 -21.55 -8.32 9.06
C TYR A 187 -22.05 -8.25 7.60
N THR A 188 -21.48 -9.06 6.71
CA THR A 188 -21.91 -9.14 5.31
C THR A 188 -23.33 -9.70 5.19
N GLU A 189 -23.65 -10.71 6.00
CA GLU A 189 -25.00 -11.28 6.09
C GLU A 189 -26.03 -10.25 6.58
N GLN A 190 -25.65 -9.38 7.53
CA GLN A 190 -26.50 -8.29 7.98
C GLN A 190 -26.80 -7.30 6.84
N ILE A 191 -25.76 -6.80 6.16
CA ILE A 191 -25.94 -5.88 5.01
C ILE A 191 -26.81 -6.52 3.92
N LEU A 192 -26.58 -7.80 3.62
CA LEU A 192 -27.36 -8.53 2.63
C LEU A 192 -28.84 -8.64 3.02
N SER A 193 -29.13 -8.86 4.30
CA SER A 193 -30.50 -8.88 4.84
C SER A 193 -31.17 -7.51 4.70
N GLU A 194 -30.47 -6.43 5.06
CA GLU A 194 -30.98 -5.06 4.93
C GLU A 194 -31.26 -4.68 3.47
N LEU A 195 -30.34 -5.02 2.56
CA LEU A 195 -30.54 -4.82 1.12
C LEU A 195 -31.72 -5.63 0.57
N THR A 196 -31.91 -6.86 1.03
CA THR A 196 -33.04 -7.72 0.63
C THR A 196 -34.38 -7.14 1.08
N ASN A 197 -34.43 -6.60 2.30
CA ASN A 197 -35.60 -5.91 2.83
C ASN A 197 -35.88 -4.61 2.06
N PHE A 198 -34.85 -3.82 1.79
CA PHE A 198 -34.96 -2.59 1.01
C PHE A 198 -35.45 -2.86 -0.42
N LYS A 199 -34.92 -3.89 -1.09
CA LYS A 199 -35.41 -4.34 -2.40
C LYS A 199 -36.89 -4.70 -2.36
N SER A 200 -37.31 -5.49 -1.38
CA SER A 200 -38.72 -5.89 -1.21
C SER A 200 -39.65 -4.69 -0.94
N LYS A 201 -39.13 -3.63 -0.34
CA LYS A 201 -39.83 -2.35 -0.15
C LYS A 201 -40.00 -1.60 -1.47
N LEU A 202 -38.94 -1.52 -2.28
CA LEU A 202 -38.98 -0.88 -3.60
C LEU A 202 -39.98 -1.54 -4.54
N GLU A 203 -40.11 -2.86 -4.51
CA GLU A 203 -41.08 -3.61 -5.33
C GLU A 203 -42.55 -3.25 -5.04
N LYS A 204 -42.84 -2.64 -3.88
CA LYS A 204 -44.20 -2.24 -3.47
C LYS A 204 -44.51 -0.76 -3.74
N ILE A 205 -43.51 0.04 -4.07
CA ILE A 205 -43.64 1.49 -4.24
C ILE A 205 -44.00 1.79 -5.69
N SER A 206 -44.96 2.71 -5.91
CA SER A 206 -45.30 3.18 -7.25
C SER A 206 -44.26 4.19 -7.76
N ASN A 207 -44.06 4.29 -9.08
CA ASN A 207 -43.08 5.23 -9.66
C ASN A 207 -43.31 6.70 -9.25
N SER A 208 -44.54 7.08 -8.91
CA SER A 208 -44.89 8.44 -8.43
C SER A 208 -44.45 8.73 -6.99
N GLU A 209 -44.07 7.71 -6.21
CA GLU A 209 -43.69 7.83 -4.80
C GLU A 209 -42.17 7.82 -4.57
N PHE A 210 -41.37 7.68 -5.63
CA PHE A 210 -39.92 7.74 -5.54
C PHE A 210 -39.47 9.14 -5.11
N ASN A 211 -38.72 9.24 -4.01
CA ASN A 211 -38.25 10.50 -3.45
C ASN A 211 -36.85 10.37 -2.83
N SER A 212 -36.25 11.52 -2.47
CA SER A 212 -34.90 11.59 -1.90
C SER A 212 -34.72 10.79 -0.61
N LYS A 213 -35.80 10.57 0.17
CA LYS A 213 -35.75 9.83 1.43
C LYS A 213 -35.39 8.36 1.22
N LEU A 214 -35.79 7.75 0.10
CA LEU A 214 -35.42 6.37 -0.25
C LEU A 214 -33.93 6.26 -0.61
N LEU A 215 -33.38 7.28 -1.25
CA LEU A 215 -31.94 7.36 -1.54
C LEU A 215 -31.13 7.50 -0.25
N ASP A 216 -31.60 8.32 0.69
CA ASP A 216 -30.95 8.47 2.00
C ASP A 216 -30.95 7.14 2.77
N GLU A 217 -32.09 6.43 2.80
CA GLU A 217 -32.20 5.11 3.44
C GLU A 217 -31.26 4.07 2.80
N PHE A 218 -31.14 4.07 1.47
CA PHE A 218 -30.17 3.21 0.77
C PHE A 218 -28.73 3.55 1.13
N LEU A 219 -28.40 4.84 1.18
CA LEU A 219 -27.06 5.30 1.56
C LEU A 219 -26.73 4.96 3.01
N GLU A 220 -27.69 4.97 3.93
CA GLU A 220 -27.48 4.53 5.31
C GLU A 220 -27.15 3.03 5.39
N ILE A 221 -27.79 2.17 4.59
CA ILE A 221 -27.46 0.73 4.52
C ILE A 221 -26.01 0.53 4.01
N LEU A 222 -25.53 1.39 3.10
CA LEU A 222 -24.16 1.32 2.58
C LEU A 222 -23.11 1.95 3.49
N LYS A 223 -23.51 2.69 4.52
CA LYS A 223 -22.60 3.26 5.53
C LYS A 223 -22.27 2.29 6.65
N PHE A 224 -23.09 1.25 6.83
CA PHE A 224 -22.79 0.13 7.73
C PHE A 224 -21.55 -0.58 7.24
#